data_AF-A0A4Y2KXY4-F1
#
_entry.id   AF-A0A4Y2KXY4-F1
#
_cell.length_a   1.000
_cell.length_b   1.000
_cell.length_c   1.000
_cell.angle_alpha   90.00
_cell.angle_beta   90.00
_cell.angle_gamma   90.00
#
_symmetry.space_group_name_H-M   'P 1'
#
loop_
_entity.id
_entity.type
_entity.pdbx_description
1 polymer ?
#
loop_
_entity_poly.entity_id
_entity_poly.type
_entity_poly.pdbx_seq_one_letter_code
_entity_poly.pdbx_strand_id
1 'polypeptide(L)' 'SMPIDEAAETPKCSLGTSIAVSPFDISPVSNIKKRTTTRGRKATRSSLITISPYKDQLTKSLEKSAPTRRP' A
#
# COMPACT_ATOMS: atom_id res chain seq x y z
N SER A 1 47.62 -18.92 -13.80
CA SER A 1 46.75 -17.91 -13.18
C SER A 1 45.36 -18.10 -13.74
N MET A 2 44.36 -18.37 -12.91
CA MET A 2 42.98 -18.51 -13.40
C MET A 2 42.36 -17.13 -13.62
N PRO A 3 41.70 -16.86 -14.75
CA PRO A 3 40.95 -15.63 -14.95
C PRO A 3 39.69 -15.66 -14.08
N ILE A 4 39.44 -14.56 -13.38
CA ILE A 4 38.23 -14.32 -12.61
C ILE A 4 37.26 -13.62 -13.58
N ASP A 5 36.28 -14.35 -14.11
CA ASP A 5 35.13 -13.71 -14.74
C ASP A 5 34.15 -13.30 -13.63
N GLU A 6 34.27 -12.04 -13.22
CA GLU A 6 33.33 -11.34 -12.36
C GLU A 6 32.08 -10.98 -13.18
N ALA A 7 31.26 -11.97 -13.50
CA ALA A 7 29.87 -11.74 -13.88
C ALA A 7 29.02 -11.84 -12.61
N ALA A 8 28.96 -10.75 -11.85
CA ALA A 8 27.95 -10.60 -10.81
C ALA A 8 26.57 -10.65 -11.48
N GLU A 9 25.93 -11.81 -11.45
CA GLU A 9 24.52 -11.93 -11.81
C GLU A 9 23.73 -11.02 -10.86
N THR A 10 23.36 -9.84 -11.37
CA THR A 10 22.31 -9.04 -10.76
C THR A 10 21.07 -9.94 -10.67
N PRO A 11 20.41 -10.08 -9.52
CA PRO A 11 19.15 -10.79 -9.47
C PRO A 11 18.20 -10.10 -10.45
N LYS A 12 17.90 -10.76 -11.57
CA LYS A 12 16.91 -10.29 -12.53
C LYS A 12 15.59 -10.29 -11.78
N CYS A 13 15.17 -9.13 -11.28
CA CYS A 13 13.78 -8.92 -10.92
C CYS A 13 12.98 -9.30 -12.16
N SER A 14 12.20 -10.38 -12.05
CA SER A 14 11.26 -10.74 -13.10
C SER A 14 10.40 -9.51 -13.37
N LEU A 15 10.19 -9.20 -14.64
CA LEU A 15 9.27 -8.18 -15.09
C LEU A 15 7.84 -8.69 -14.83
N GLY A 16 7.51 -8.96 -13.56
CA GLY A 16 6.14 -9.10 -13.12
C GLY A 16 5.53 -7.74 -13.34
N THR A 17 4.55 -7.67 -14.23
CA THR A 17 3.87 -6.47 -14.71
C THR A 17 3.56 -5.54 -13.55
N SER A 18 4.49 -4.62 -13.23
CA SER A 18 4.25 -3.62 -12.22
C SER A 18 3.31 -2.63 -12.89
N ILE A 19 2.01 -2.79 -12.64
CA ILE A 19 1.00 -1.88 -13.15
C ILE A 19 1.40 -0.50 -12.64
N ALA A 20 1.79 0.38 -13.57
CA ALA A 20 2.10 1.76 -13.26
C ALA A 20 0.78 2.43 -12.88
N VAL A 21 0.54 2.60 -11.58
CA VAL A 21 -0.65 3.26 -11.05
C VAL A 21 -0.21 4.58 -10.45
N SER A 22 -0.65 5.68 -11.05
CA SER A 22 -0.53 7.01 -10.45
C SER A 22 -1.54 7.16 -9.31
N PRO A 23 -1.22 7.91 -8.24
CA PRO A 23 -2.21 8.28 -7.24
C PRO A 23 -3.46 8.94 -7.82
N PHE A 24 -3.34 9.59 -8.98
CA PHE A 24 -4.45 10.21 -9.72
C PHE A 24 -5.31 9.21 -10.50
N ASP A 25 -4.80 8.02 -10.80
CA ASP A 25 -5.53 6.94 -11.49
C ASP A 25 -6.52 6.23 -10.54
N ILE A 26 -6.53 6.61 -9.26
CA ILE A 26 -7.34 6.00 -8.20
C ILE A 26 -8.46 6.99 -7.82
N SER A 27 -9.65 6.79 -8.41
CA SER A 27 -10.92 7.48 -8.09
C SER A 27 -11.32 7.34 -6.61
N PRO A 28 -12.10 8.30 -6.04
CA PRO A 28 -11.76 9.02 -4.82
C PRO A 28 -11.24 8.11 -3.72
N VAL A 29 -10.03 8.45 -3.31
CA VAL A 29 -9.22 7.77 -2.30
C VAL A 29 -10.01 7.54 -1.00
N SER A 30 -9.94 6.28 -0.58
CA SER A 30 -10.43 5.70 0.66
C SER A 30 -10.20 6.60 1.88
N ASN A 31 -11.22 6.66 2.74
CA ASN A 31 -11.29 7.34 4.05
C ASN A 31 -9.93 7.85 4.57
N ILE A 32 -9.69 9.15 4.38
CA ILE A 32 -8.51 9.82 4.90
C ILE A 32 -8.72 10.07 6.40
N LYS A 33 -8.37 9.07 7.22
CA LYS A 33 -8.39 9.23 8.68
C LYS A 33 -7.23 10.12 9.12
N LYS A 34 -7.50 11.04 10.04
CA LYS A 34 -6.44 11.73 10.78
C LYS A 34 -5.79 10.69 11.70
N ARG A 35 -4.52 10.38 11.47
CA ARG A 35 -3.75 9.55 12.41
C ARG A 35 -3.16 10.45 13.48
N THR A 36 -3.46 10.14 14.75
CA THR A 36 -2.81 10.78 15.89
C THR A 36 -1.33 10.38 15.89
N THR A 37 -0.44 11.36 15.73
CA THR A 37 1.01 11.17 15.81
C THR A 37 1.50 11.44 17.23
N THR A 38 2.65 10.89 17.60
CA THR A 38 3.30 11.16 18.90
C THR A 38 3.42 12.67 19.16
N ARG A 39 3.26 13.07 20.43
CA ARG A 39 3.19 14.47 20.89
C ARG A 39 4.32 15.31 20.28
N GLY A 40 3.96 16.38 19.57
CA GLY A 40 4.88 17.31 18.92
C GLY A 40 4.92 17.22 17.38
N ARG A 41 4.38 16.16 16.77
CA ARG A 41 4.22 16.07 15.30
C ARG A 41 2.87 16.61 14.85
N LYS A 42 2.85 17.29 13.70
CA LYS A 42 1.61 17.76 13.06
C LYS A 42 0.81 16.54 12.58
N ALA A 43 -0.50 16.58 12.82
CA ALA A 43 -1.40 15.54 12.36
C ALA A 43 -1.34 15.42 10.83
N THR A 44 -1.10 14.20 10.34
CA THR A 44 -1.05 13.92 8.90
C THR A 44 -2.24 13.05 8.51
N ARG A 45 -2.78 13.32 7.33
CA ARG A 45 -3.91 12.65 6.70
C ARG A 45 -3.37 11.62 5.72
N SER A 46 -3.74 10.35 5.87
CA SER A 46 -3.29 9.27 4.97
C SER A 46 -4.41 8.27 4.72
N SER A 47 -4.33 7.58 3.59
CA SER A 47 -5.24 6.50 3.19
C SER A 47 -4.44 5.22 2.90
N LEU A 48 -5.09 4.06 3.04
CA LEU A 48 -4.52 2.77 2.64
C LEU A 48 -5.08 2.39 1.27
N ILE A 49 -4.20 2.11 0.32
CA ILE A 49 -4.53 1.64 -1.03
C ILE A 49 -4.10 0.17 -1.11
N THR A 50 -5.02 -0.71 -1.47
CA THR A 50 -4.74 -2.15 -1.63
C THR A 50 -5.04 -2.58 -3.06
N ILE A 51 -4.09 -3.30 -3.68
CA ILE A 51 -4.23 -3.96 -4.99
C ILE A 51 -4.42 -5.49 -4.78
N SER A 52 -4.79 -5.90 -3.57
CA SER A 52 -4.97 -7.31 -3.22
C SER A 52 -6.10 -7.93 -4.07
N PRO A 53 -5.95 -9.17 -4.54
CA PRO A 53 -7.05 -9.91 -5.21
C PRO A 53 -8.28 -10.08 -4.30
N TYR A 54 -8.14 -9.79 -3.00
CA TYR A 54 -9.21 -9.84 -2.00
C TYR A 54 -9.74 -8.45 -1.60
N LYS A 55 -9.54 -7.42 -2.42
CA LYS A 55 -9.96 -6.03 -2.14
C LYS A 55 -11.41 -5.94 -1.62
N ASP A 56 -12.34 -6.64 -2.26
CA ASP A 56 -13.76 -6.58 -1.91
C ASP A 56 -14.06 -7.26 -0.56
N GLN A 57 -13.37 -8.38 -0.27
CA GLN A 57 -13.51 -9.07 1.02
C GLN A 57 -12.94 -8.24 2.16
N LEU A 58 -11.79 -7.58 1.93
CA LEU A 58 -11.17 -6.67 2.89
C LEU A 58 -12.07 -5.46 3.18
N THR A 59 -12.67 -4.87 2.15
CA THR A 59 -13.55 -3.70 2.30
C THR A 59 -14.79 -4.07 3.12
N LYS A 60 -15.45 -5.19 2.79
CA LYS A 60 -16.61 -5.71 3.54
C LYS A 60 -16.28 -6.03 5.01
N SER A 61 -15.09 -6.59 5.26
CA SER A 61 -14.64 -6.88 6.63
C SER A 61 -14.45 -5.60 7.44
N LEU A 62 -13.88 -4.56 6.85
CA LEU A 62 -13.68 -3.26 7.49
C LEU A 62 -15.03 -2.62 7.84
N GLU A 63 -15.99 -2.63 6.93
CA GLU A 63 -17.35 -2.13 7.16
C GLU A 63 -18.06 -2.87 8.30
N LYS A 64 -17.93 -4.20 8.34
CA LYS A 64 -18.49 -5.03 9.42
C LYS A 64 -17.88 -4.71 10.79
N SER A 65 -16.58 -4.40 10.81
CA SER A 65 -15.84 -4.06 12.03
C SER A 65 -15.98 -2.59 12.44
N ALA A 66 -16.63 -1.76 11.61
CA ALA A 66 -16.79 -0.35 11.91
C ALA A 66 -17.56 -0.18 13.23
N PRO A 67 -17.15 0.75 14.11
CA PRO A 67 -17.86 0.98 15.34
C PRO A 67 -19.29 1.41 15.02
N THR A 68 -20.25 0.57 15.39
CA THR A 68 -21.66 0.97 15.39
C THR A 68 -21.79 2.02 16.50
N ARG A 69 -22.05 3.28 16.14
CA ARG A 69 -22.48 4.27 17.13
C ARG A 69 -23.76 3.71 17.75
N ARG A 70 -23.69 3.27 19.00
CA ARG A 70 -24.90 3.07 19.80
C ARG A 70 -25.41 4.46 20.20
N PRO A 71 -26.74 4.68 20.16
CA PRO A 71 -27.34 5.97 20.48
C PRO A 71 -26.98 6.44 21.89
#